data_AF-A0A7S2NK62-F1
#
_entry.id   AF-A0A7S2NK62-F1
#
_cell.length_a   1.000
_cell.length_b   1.000
_cell.length_c   1.000
_cell.angle_alpha   90.00
_cell.angle_beta   90.00
_cell.angle_gamma   90.00
#
_symmetry.space_group_name_H-M   'P 1'
#
loop_
_entity.id
_entity.type
_entity.pdbx_description
1 polymer ?
#
loop_
_entity_poly.entity_id
_entity_poly.type
_entity_poly.pdbx_seq_one_letter_code
_entity_poly.pdbx_strand_id
1 'polypeptide(L)'
;LQSRGAVHRHRPSARHPVFTTRPTWEDNFWKFTRGSRTAIERWLAWDAREGWSAATRPGVNLSDAGDWPATRPTPGGGDLGLQSPRVVVLSMAARANRRHRFVLGFAELCLDMGLTWAPSLDGSRIPVELRWMNGFEDKASWDHDKPGNWACYASHLAILRAHHALCSQCDLVVFEDDVVFKPGFRTSFDSFLKAVPHDWDILRLGGLSLWEPPLEVADTFFRTKAVCNTWGYVVRARSVDRLATLLADLPVRGSWGVDAVLQLFSGRLREFAPAAPLVFTASGCHDTSEKIGQSHCET
;
A
#
# COMPACT_ATOMS: atom_id res chain seq x y z
N LEU A 1 76.19 -43.58 -12.80
CA LEU A 1 75.64 -43.03 -14.05
C LEU A 1 74.19 -42.64 -13.77
N GLN A 2 73.86 -41.35 -13.60
CA GLN A 2 73.19 -40.52 -14.62
C GLN A 2 72.05 -41.31 -15.32
N SER A 3 70.79 -40.91 -15.31
CA SER A 3 70.22 -39.57 -15.41
C SER A 3 68.70 -39.54 -15.11
N ARG A 4 68.28 -38.43 -14.50
CA ARG A 4 67.01 -37.68 -14.59
C ARG A 4 65.90 -38.19 -15.54
N GLY A 5 64.65 -38.11 -15.08
CA GLY A 5 63.46 -38.13 -15.94
C GLY A 5 62.14 -37.78 -15.21
N ALA A 6 61.86 -36.48 -15.10
CA ALA A 6 60.56 -35.77 -15.01
C ALA A 6 59.35 -36.39 -14.26
N VAL A 7 58.94 -35.72 -13.17
CA VAL A 7 57.62 -35.84 -12.52
C VAL A 7 56.58 -35.05 -13.33
N HIS A 8 55.65 -35.73 -14.02
CA HIS A 8 54.47 -35.10 -14.60
C HIS A 8 53.39 -34.86 -13.52
N ARG A 9 53.23 -33.60 -13.10
CA ARG A 9 52.04 -33.15 -12.36
C ARG A 9 50.94 -32.79 -13.36
N HIS A 10 49.89 -33.61 -13.45
CA HIS A 10 48.63 -33.20 -14.07
C HIS A 10 47.88 -32.26 -13.11
N ARG A 11 47.73 -30.99 -13.50
CA ARG A 11 46.71 -30.08 -12.94
C ARG A 11 45.44 -30.21 -13.79
N PRO A 12 44.26 -30.45 -13.21
CA PRO A 12 43.02 -30.19 -13.92
C PRO A 12 42.79 -28.68 -13.98
N SER A 13 42.77 -28.15 -15.20
CA SER A 13 42.32 -26.78 -15.52
C SER A 13 40.79 -26.76 -15.45
N ALA A 14 40.24 -26.55 -14.26
CA ALA A 14 38.85 -26.11 -14.12
C ALA A 14 38.80 -24.61 -14.43
N ARG A 15 38.41 -24.25 -15.66
CA ARG A 15 37.98 -22.88 -15.95
C ARG A 15 36.64 -22.68 -15.24
N HIS A 16 36.65 -21.97 -14.12
CA HIS A 16 35.43 -21.43 -13.55
C HIS A 16 34.78 -20.52 -14.60
N PRO A 17 33.47 -20.66 -14.88
CA PRO A 17 32.76 -19.64 -15.62
C PRO A 17 32.84 -18.35 -14.81
N VAL A 18 33.44 -17.32 -15.42
CA VAL A 18 33.30 -15.95 -14.94
C VAL A 18 31.80 -15.65 -15.05
N PHE A 19 31.09 -15.72 -13.93
CA PHE A 19 29.77 -15.13 -13.81
C PHE A 19 29.96 -13.63 -14.03
N THR A 20 29.75 -13.18 -15.27
CA THR A 20 29.42 -11.80 -15.53
C THR A 20 28.16 -11.54 -14.72
N THR A 21 28.28 -10.79 -13.63
CA THR A 21 27.14 -10.32 -12.84
C THR A 21 26.19 -9.64 -13.82
N ARG A 22 25.07 -10.31 -14.16
CA ARG A 22 23.95 -9.61 -14.76
C ARG A 22 23.64 -8.47 -13.79
N PRO A 23 23.58 -7.21 -14.22
CA PRO A 23 23.16 -6.13 -13.33
C PRO A 23 21.85 -6.57 -12.71
N THR A 24 21.80 -6.59 -11.38
CA THR A 24 20.57 -6.94 -10.68
C THR A 24 19.53 -5.89 -11.06
N TRP A 25 18.24 -6.22 -10.98
CA TRP A 25 17.18 -5.23 -11.17
C TRP A 25 17.38 -4.00 -10.25
N GLU A 26 18.02 -4.21 -9.10
CA GLU A 26 18.45 -3.19 -8.14
C GLU A 26 19.56 -2.26 -8.67
N ASP A 27 20.49 -2.73 -9.50
CA ASP A 27 21.60 -1.92 -10.04
C ASP A 27 21.16 -0.88 -11.09
N ASN A 28 20.02 -1.13 -11.77
CA ASN A 28 19.42 -0.18 -12.70
C ASN A 28 18.44 0.78 -12.00
N PHE A 29 18.02 0.47 -10.78
CA PHE A 29 17.05 1.24 -10.00
C PHE A 29 17.63 2.56 -9.46
N TRP A 30 18.94 2.60 -9.16
CA TRP A 30 19.60 3.73 -8.49
C TRP A 30 20.21 4.81 -9.41
N LYS A 31 20.03 4.73 -10.73
CA LYS A 31 20.62 5.69 -11.69
C LYS A 31 19.67 6.80 -12.18
N PHE A 32 18.94 7.50 -11.31
CA PHE A 32 18.15 8.70 -11.68
C PHE A 32 18.10 9.70 -10.50
N THR A 33 18.87 10.81 -10.48
CA THR A 33 18.80 12.19 -11.07
C THR A 33 17.77 13.17 -10.46
N ARG A 34 18.12 14.47 -10.48
CA ARG A 34 17.34 15.65 -10.00
C ARG A 34 15.85 15.69 -10.43
N GLY A 35 15.45 14.94 -11.45
CA GLY A 35 14.08 14.91 -11.97
C GLY A 35 13.03 14.42 -10.96
N SER A 36 13.36 13.42 -10.12
CA SER A 36 12.42 12.87 -9.14
C SER A 36 12.10 13.88 -8.02
N ARG A 37 13.08 14.71 -7.61
CA ARG A 37 12.85 15.81 -6.67
C ARG A 37 11.86 16.83 -7.23
N THR A 38 12.01 17.22 -8.50
CA THR A 38 11.09 18.17 -9.15
C THR A 38 9.67 17.60 -9.30
N ALA A 39 9.52 16.31 -9.57
CA ALA A 39 8.20 15.67 -9.62
C ALA A 39 7.51 15.62 -8.25
N ILE A 40 8.25 15.28 -7.18
CA ILE A 40 7.74 15.30 -5.80
C ILE A 40 7.42 16.73 -5.36
N GLU A 41 8.26 17.71 -5.67
CA GLU A 41 7.98 19.12 -5.38
C GLU A 41 6.75 19.62 -6.13
N ARG A 42 6.59 19.22 -7.40
CA ARG A 42 5.38 19.53 -8.19
C ARG A 42 4.14 18.81 -7.65
N TRP A 43 4.27 17.56 -7.22
CA TRP A 43 3.19 16.81 -6.57
C TRP A 43 2.84 17.43 -5.23
N LEU A 44 3.80 17.76 -4.37
CA LEU A 44 3.58 18.43 -3.09
C LEU A 44 2.94 19.81 -3.29
N ALA A 45 3.41 20.58 -4.28
CA ALA A 45 2.83 21.87 -4.61
C ALA A 45 1.42 21.73 -5.21
N TRP A 46 1.16 20.67 -5.98
CA TRP A 46 -0.18 20.34 -6.45
C TRP A 46 -1.07 19.86 -5.29
N ASP A 47 -0.58 18.98 -4.42
CA ASP A 47 -1.30 18.43 -3.26
C ASP A 47 -1.67 19.52 -2.26
N ALA A 48 -0.79 20.49 -2.05
CA ALA A 48 -1.04 21.67 -1.23
C ALA A 48 -2.03 22.68 -1.84
N ARG A 49 -2.27 22.64 -3.16
CA ARG A 49 -3.23 23.52 -3.85
C ARG A 49 -4.56 22.85 -4.15
N GLU A 50 -4.49 21.58 -4.55
CA GLU A 50 -5.54 20.83 -5.22
C GLU A 50 -5.83 19.49 -4.54
N GLY A 51 -4.85 18.91 -3.82
CA GLY A 51 -4.93 17.58 -3.23
C GLY A 51 -5.28 17.54 -1.75
N TRP A 52 -4.72 16.58 -1.03
CA TRP A 52 -5.05 16.26 0.34
C TRP A 52 -4.73 17.40 1.32
N SER A 53 -3.52 17.96 1.21
CA SER A 53 -3.03 19.02 2.09
C SER A 53 -3.60 20.41 1.74
N ALA A 54 -4.41 20.54 0.69
CA ALA A 54 -4.99 21.80 0.29
C ALA A 54 -6.10 22.28 1.24
N ALA A 55 -6.16 23.60 1.46
CA ALA A 55 -7.20 24.27 2.26
C ALA A 55 -8.59 24.19 1.58
N THR A 56 -8.59 24.18 0.24
CA THR A 56 -9.75 23.93 -0.61
C THR A 56 -9.33 22.85 -1.60
N ARG A 57 -10.15 21.81 -1.80
CA ARG A 57 -9.75 20.59 -2.52
C ARG A 57 -10.51 20.42 -3.85
N PRO A 58 -10.13 21.12 -4.93
CA PRO A 58 -10.70 20.93 -6.26
C PRO A 58 -10.68 19.46 -6.70
N GLY A 59 -11.86 18.90 -6.90
CA GLY A 59 -12.02 17.49 -7.28
C GLY A 59 -12.41 16.57 -6.15
N VAL A 60 -12.16 16.95 -4.91
CA VAL A 60 -12.73 16.34 -3.72
C VAL A 60 -13.96 17.14 -3.33
N ASN A 61 -15.14 16.61 -3.65
CA ASN A 61 -16.36 17.19 -3.12
C ASN A 61 -16.56 16.73 -1.67
N LEU A 62 -16.17 17.57 -0.70
CA LEU A 62 -16.54 17.42 0.72
C LEU A 62 -17.85 18.14 1.05
N SER A 63 -18.61 18.63 0.06
CA SER A 63 -19.87 19.32 0.33
C SER A 63 -20.87 18.39 1.02
N ASP A 64 -20.73 17.08 0.83
CA ASP A 64 -21.50 16.04 1.51
C ASP A 64 -20.76 15.47 2.72
N ALA A 65 -19.61 16.01 3.14
CA ALA A 65 -18.89 15.52 4.32
C ALA A 65 -19.72 15.70 5.61
N GLY A 66 -20.67 16.63 5.61
CA GLY A 66 -21.71 16.74 6.65
C GLY A 66 -22.74 15.60 6.60
N ASP A 67 -22.91 14.96 5.45
CA ASP A 67 -23.75 13.77 5.23
C ASP A 67 -22.98 12.46 5.41
N TRP A 68 -21.65 12.53 5.60
CA TRP A 68 -20.85 11.34 5.88
C TRP A 68 -21.26 10.79 7.25
N PRO A 69 -21.48 9.47 7.38
CA PRO A 69 -22.05 8.94 8.60
C PRO A 69 -21.13 9.27 9.78
N ALA A 70 -21.72 9.81 10.85
CA ALA A 70 -20.98 10.14 12.05
C ALA A 70 -20.30 8.89 12.61
N THR A 71 -18.99 8.99 12.80
CA THR A 71 -18.16 7.94 13.38
C THR A 71 -18.27 8.05 14.89
N ARG A 72 -19.35 7.53 15.45
CA ARG A 72 -19.46 7.47 16.91
C ARG A 72 -18.65 6.28 17.38
N PRO A 73 -17.65 6.48 18.26
CA PRO A 73 -17.05 5.34 18.94
C PRO A 73 -18.17 4.53 19.60
N THR A 74 -18.13 3.21 19.46
CA THR A 74 -19.08 2.34 20.15
C THR A 74 -18.76 2.41 21.64
N PRO A 75 -19.62 2.95 22.51
CA PRO A 75 -19.31 3.06 23.94
C PRO A 75 -19.07 1.66 24.52
N GLY A 76 -17.94 1.47 25.22
CA GLY A 76 -17.53 0.15 25.71
C GLY A 76 -16.98 -0.79 24.62
N GLY A 77 -16.74 -0.27 23.42
CA GLY A 77 -16.02 -0.97 22.37
C GLY A 77 -14.60 -1.29 22.82
N GLY A 78 -14.11 -2.47 22.41
CA GLY A 78 -12.72 -2.84 22.70
C GLY A 78 -11.75 -2.21 21.71
N ASP A 79 -10.47 -2.19 22.08
CA ASP A 79 -9.38 -1.90 21.17
C ASP A 79 -8.96 -3.15 20.37
N LEU A 80 -8.12 -2.95 19.36
CA LEU A 80 -7.49 -4.04 18.58
C LEU A 80 -6.12 -4.45 19.16
N GLY A 81 -5.80 -4.12 20.43
CA GLY A 81 -4.45 -4.32 20.98
C GLY A 81 -3.35 -3.52 20.28
N LEU A 82 -3.73 -2.48 19.53
CA LEU A 82 -2.83 -1.57 18.83
C LEU A 82 -2.45 -0.37 19.71
N GLN A 83 -1.34 0.29 19.39
CA GLN A 83 -0.88 1.45 20.15
C GLN A 83 -1.64 2.71 19.70
N SER A 84 -2.63 3.13 20.51
CA SER A 84 -3.43 4.34 20.27
C SER A 84 -3.91 4.43 18.81
N PRO A 85 -4.60 3.39 18.29
CA PRO A 85 -4.87 3.28 16.87
C PRO A 85 -5.75 4.42 16.36
N ARG A 86 -5.44 4.89 15.17
CA ARG A 86 -6.30 5.82 14.41
C ARG A 86 -6.75 5.14 13.14
N VAL A 87 -8.06 5.12 12.90
CA VAL A 87 -8.63 4.54 11.69
C VAL A 87 -8.83 5.63 10.65
N VAL A 88 -8.31 5.40 9.46
CA VAL A 88 -8.50 6.25 8.29
C VAL A 88 -9.17 5.44 7.20
N VAL A 89 -10.28 5.94 6.65
CA VAL A 89 -10.99 5.29 5.55
C VAL A 89 -10.94 6.16 4.31
N LEU A 90 -10.32 5.63 3.27
CA LEU A 90 -10.18 6.26 1.97
C LEU A 90 -11.47 6.11 1.15
N SER A 91 -12.04 7.23 0.72
CA SER A 91 -13.28 7.25 -0.08
C SER A 91 -13.28 8.37 -1.11
N MET A 92 -13.84 8.13 -2.29
CA MET A 92 -14.09 9.20 -3.27
C MET A 92 -15.46 9.84 -3.04
N ALA A 93 -15.59 11.13 -3.32
CA ALA A 93 -16.84 11.87 -3.11
C ALA A 93 -18.08 11.19 -3.72
N ALA A 94 -17.95 10.65 -4.95
CA ALA A 94 -19.03 9.99 -5.66
C ALA A 94 -19.51 8.65 -5.04
N ARG A 95 -18.85 8.13 -4.01
CA ARG A 95 -19.07 6.77 -3.44
C ARG A 95 -19.90 6.75 -2.15
N ALA A 96 -21.00 7.50 -2.10
CA ALA A 96 -21.84 7.62 -0.90
C ALA A 96 -22.38 6.27 -0.38
N ASN A 97 -22.82 5.37 -1.28
CA ASN A 97 -23.35 4.07 -0.87
C ASN A 97 -22.27 3.16 -0.27
N ARG A 98 -21.04 3.23 -0.80
CA ARG A 98 -19.88 2.50 -0.24
C ARG A 98 -19.60 2.96 1.19
N ARG A 99 -19.56 4.28 1.43
CA ARG A 99 -19.40 4.85 2.77
C ARG A 99 -20.49 4.36 3.74
N HIS A 100 -21.74 4.31 3.29
CA HIS A 100 -22.84 3.82 4.12
C HIS A 100 -22.65 2.35 4.50
N ARG A 101 -22.35 1.47 3.55
CA ARG A 101 -22.08 0.05 3.81
C ARG A 101 -20.86 -0.16 4.70
N PHE A 102 -19.78 0.59 4.47
CA PHE A 102 -18.59 0.56 5.31
C PHE A 102 -18.96 0.84 6.78
N VAL A 103 -19.73 1.90 7.05
CA VAL A 103 -20.07 2.30 8.41
C VAL A 103 -20.95 1.27 9.10
N LEU A 104 -21.91 0.69 8.38
CA LEU A 104 -22.71 -0.41 8.92
C LEU A 104 -21.82 -1.60 9.31
N GLY A 105 -20.95 -2.05 8.40
CA GLY A 105 -20.03 -3.16 8.67
C GLY A 105 -19.01 -2.84 9.78
N PHE A 106 -18.52 -1.60 9.84
CA PHE A 106 -17.58 -1.18 10.88
C PHE A 106 -18.24 -1.09 12.26
N ALA A 107 -19.50 -0.65 12.33
CA ALA A 107 -20.27 -0.60 13.57
C ALA A 107 -20.48 -2.00 14.17
N GLU A 108 -20.65 -3.03 13.33
CA GLU A 108 -20.74 -4.43 13.76
C GLU A 108 -19.45 -4.94 14.41
N LEU A 109 -18.31 -4.29 14.17
CA LEU A 109 -17.06 -4.62 14.84
C LEU A 109 -17.03 -4.13 16.29
N CYS A 110 -17.94 -3.25 16.72
CA CYS A 110 -17.98 -2.68 18.07
C CYS A 110 -16.63 -2.11 18.55
N LEU A 111 -15.87 -1.46 17.66
CA LEU A 111 -14.54 -0.92 17.95
C LEU A 111 -14.63 0.53 18.45
N ASP A 112 -13.83 0.86 19.46
CA ASP A 112 -13.63 2.23 19.94
C ASP A 112 -12.29 2.75 19.42
N MET A 113 -12.24 3.02 18.11
CA MET A 113 -11.03 3.53 17.45
C MET A 113 -11.46 4.67 16.54
N GLY A 114 -11.17 5.91 16.94
CA GLY A 114 -11.63 7.12 16.26
C GLY A 114 -11.42 7.07 14.74
N LEU A 115 -12.51 6.81 14.02
CA LEU A 115 -12.52 6.72 12.57
C LEU A 115 -12.54 8.12 11.99
N THR A 116 -11.69 8.35 11.01
CA THR A 116 -11.65 9.56 10.22
C THR A 116 -11.76 9.20 8.76
N TRP A 117 -12.61 9.90 8.03
CA TRP A 117 -12.66 9.75 6.59
C TRP A 117 -11.56 10.55 5.91
N ALA A 118 -11.03 9.97 4.85
CA ALA A 118 -10.02 10.55 4.01
C ALA A 118 -10.49 10.57 2.56
N PRO A 119 -10.62 11.74 1.91
CA PRO A 119 -10.84 11.76 0.47
C PRO A 119 -9.69 11.12 -0.31
N SER A 120 -10.06 10.15 -1.14
CA SER A 120 -9.21 9.61 -2.20
C SER A 120 -9.21 10.55 -3.40
N LEU A 121 -8.10 10.58 -4.13
CA LEU A 121 -7.98 11.30 -5.38
C LEU A 121 -8.73 10.56 -6.50
N ASP A 122 -9.34 11.33 -7.41
CA ASP A 122 -9.84 10.80 -8.67
C ASP A 122 -8.71 10.85 -9.71
N GLY A 123 -8.22 9.67 -10.09
CA GLY A 123 -7.14 9.52 -11.05
C GLY A 123 -7.40 10.23 -12.37
N SER A 124 -8.65 10.23 -12.83
CA SER A 124 -9.04 10.88 -14.09
C SER A 124 -8.83 12.39 -14.08
N ARG A 125 -8.77 13.01 -12.90
CA ARG A 125 -8.60 14.45 -12.70
C ARG A 125 -7.14 14.87 -12.49
N ILE A 126 -6.23 13.93 -12.23
CA ILE A 126 -4.80 14.23 -12.08
C ILE A 126 -4.25 14.59 -13.46
N PRO A 127 -3.61 15.74 -13.69
CA PRO A 127 -3.01 16.06 -14.98
C PRO A 127 -2.05 14.97 -15.45
N VAL A 128 -2.10 14.60 -16.74
CA VAL A 128 -1.35 13.46 -17.26
C VAL A 128 0.15 13.60 -16.98
N GLU A 129 0.71 14.81 -17.09
CA GLU A 129 2.11 15.12 -16.81
C GLU A 129 2.53 14.89 -15.35
N LEU A 130 1.57 14.82 -14.42
CA LEU A 130 1.79 14.49 -13.00
C LEU A 130 1.61 12.99 -12.72
N ARG A 131 1.04 12.22 -13.66
CA ARG A 131 0.93 10.75 -13.57
C ARG A 131 2.24 10.03 -13.93
N TRP A 132 3.29 10.77 -14.30
CA TRP A 132 4.60 10.24 -14.68
C TRP A 132 5.73 11.01 -13.98
N MET A 133 6.22 10.49 -12.84
CA MET A 133 7.25 11.19 -12.06
C MET A 133 8.64 11.28 -12.74
N ASN A 134 8.84 10.64 -13.90
CA ASN A 134 10.09 10.71 -14.68
C ASN A 134 9.93 11.25 -16.11
N GLY A 135 8.78 11.87 -16.43
CA GLY A 135 8.52 12.37 -17.77
C GLY A 135 8.05 11.28 -18.74
N PHE A 136 7.52 11.75 -19.86
CA PHE A 136 6.79 11.02 -20.88
C PHE A 136 7.66 9.95 -21.56
N GLU A 137 7.60 8.69 -21.12
CA GLU A 137 8.13 7.56 -21.91
C GLU A 137 7.00 6.94 -22.74
N ASP A 138 7.36 6.62 -23.97
CA ASP A 138 6.59 6.13 -25.11
C ASP A 138 5.22 5.45 -24.82
N LYS A 139 4.17 5.96 -25.48
CA LYS A 139 2.79 5.46 -25.44
C LYS A 139 2.62 4.04 -26.04
N ALA A 140 3.67 3.47 -26.62
CA ALA A 140 3.60 2.20 -27.34
C ALA A 140 3.70 0.95 -26.43
N SER A 141 4.07 1.06 -25.15
CA SER A 141 4.02 -0.08 -24.24
C SER A 141 2.60 -0.29 -23.69
N TRP A 142 2.09 -1.50 -23.84
CA TRP A 142 0.82 -1.93 -23.26
C TRP A 142 0.87 -1.78 -21.73
N ASP A 143 -0.16 -1.17 -21.14
CA ASP A 143 -0.49 -1.14 -19.68
C ASP A 143 -0.05 0.06 -18.82
N HIS A 144 0.30 1.23 -19.40
CA HIS A 144 0.93 2.31 -18.60
C HIS A 144 0.08 3.52 -18.17
N ASP A 145 -1.21 3.65 -18.52
CA ASP A 145 -2.07 4.71 -17.96
C ASP A 145 -3.24 4.08 -17.21
N LYS A 146 -3.01 3.75 -15.94
CA LYS A 146 -4.08 3.42 -14.99
C LYS A 146 -4.19 4.59 -14.02
N PRO A 147 -4.97 5.65 -14.34
CA PRO A 147 -5.06 6.83 -13.50
C PRO A 147 -5.45 6.50 -12.06
N GLY A 148 -6.30 5.47 -11.90
CA GLY A 148 -6.69 4.92 -10.60
C GLY A 148 -5.52 4.39 -9.75
N ASN A 149 -4.51 3.76 -10.36
CA ASN A 149 -3.33 3.27 -9.63
C ASN A 149 -2.53 4.42 -9.03
N TRP A 150 -2.33 5.48 -9.82
CA TRP A 150 -1.61 6.66 -9.35
C TRP A 150 -2.39 7.42 -8.28
N ALA A 151 -3.70 7.60 -8.47
CA ALA A 151 -4.56 8.19 -7.46
C ALA A 151 -4.57 7.39 -6.16
N CYS A 152 -4.64 6.06 -6.23
CA CYS A 152 -4.50 5.18 -5.08
C CYS A 152 -3.17 5.46 -4.37
N TYR A 153 -2.03 5.35 -5.08
CA TYR A 153 -0.71 5.64 -4.53
C TYR A 153 -0.61 7.01 -3.84
N ALA A 154 -1.03 8.07 -4.52
CA ALA A 154 -0.96 9.42 -3.98
C ALA A 154 -1.88 9.60 -2.75
N SER A 155 -3.07 8.99 -2.74
CA SER A 155 -3.99 9.03 -1.59
C SER A 155 -3.38 8.33 -0.37
N HIS A 156 -2.77 7.15 -0.56
CA HIS A 156 -2.12 6.41 0.52
C HIS A 156 -0.88 7.14 1.07
N LEU A 157 -0.05 7.73 0.19
CA LEU A 157 1.09 8.54 0.62
C LEU A 157 0.63 9.76 1.44
N ALA A 158 -0.42 10.44 1.00
CA ALA A 158 -0.95 11.63 1.67
C ALA A 158 -1.44 11.30 3.10
N ILE A 159 -2.20 10.21 3.29
CA ILE A 159 -2.68 9.84 4.63
C ILE A 159 -1.56 9.41 5.57
N LEU A 160 -0.49 8.77 5.06
CA LEU A 160 0.66 8.38 5.89
C LEU A 160 1.37 9.63 6.45
N ARG A 161 1.60 10.63 5.59
CA ARG A 161 2.22 11.91 5.99
C ARG A 161 1.34 12.68 6.97
N ALA A 162 0.04 12.79 6.66
CA ALA A 162 -0.91 13.50 7.50
C ALA A 162 -1.06 12.82 8.88
N HIS A 163 -1.13 11.49 8.92
CA HIS A 163 -1.18 10.74 10.17
C HIS A 163 0.08 10.95 11.01
N HIS A 164 1.27 10.83 10.41
CA HIS A 164 2.52 11.01 11.15
C HIS A 164 2.65 12.41 11.75
N ALA A 165 2.29 13.45 10.98
CA ALA A 165 2.29 14.83 11.46
C ALA A 165 1.30 15.07 12.62
N LEU A 166 0.19 14.33 12.63
CA LEU A 166 -0.85 14.46 13.64
C LEU A 166 -0.58 13.62 14.90
N CYS A 167 -0.02 12.41 14.74
CA CYS A 167 0.37 11.55 15.85
C CYS A 167 1.48 10.58 15.43
N SER A 168 2.73 10.93 15.74
CA SER A 168 3.90 10.10 15.43
C SER A 168 4.02 8.82 16.26
N GLN A 169 3.25 8.70 17.34
CA GLN A 169 3.23 7.55 18.25
C GLN A 169 1.99 6.66 18.12
N CYS A 170 1.08 6.97 17.20
CA CYS A 170 -0.14 6.19 16.98
C CYS A 170 0.06 5.18 15.85
N ASP A 171 -0.42 3.96 16.03
CA ASP A 171 -0.60 3.01 14.94
C ASP A 171 -1.66 3.56 13.96
N LEU A 172 -1.43 3.37 12.66
CA LEU A 172 -2.37 3.78 11.61
C LEU A 172 -3.09 2.54 11.09
N VAL A 173 -4.42 2.55 11.13
CA VAL A 173 -5.27 1.57 10.46
C VAL A 173 -5.87 2.23 9.23
N VAL A 174 -5.67 1.64 8.06
CA VAL A 174 -6.20 2.15 6.79
C VAL A 174 -7.20 1.15 6.23
N PHE A 175 -8.34 1.65 5.78
CA PHE A 175 -9.28 0.92 4.94
C PHE A 175 -9.65 1.72 3.68
N GLU A 176 -10.09 1.04 2.63
CA GLU A 176 -10.84 1.61 1.52
C GLU A 176 -12.36 1.51 1.81
N ASP A 177 -13.18 2.35 1.16
CA ASP A 177 -14.62 2.42 1.42
C ASP A 177 -15.44 1.23 0.89
N ASP A 178 -14.84 0.39 0.06
CA ASP A 178 -15.46 -0.78 -0.57
C ASP A 178 -15.17 -2.09 0.17
N VAL A 179 -14.55 -2.02 1.35
CA VAL A 179 -14.28 -3.22 2.15
C VAL A 179 -15.52 -3.77 2.83
N VAL A 180 -15.52 -5.09 2.93
CA VAL A 180 -16.42 -5.91 3.72
C VAL A 180 -15.58 -6.63 4.76
N PHE A 181 -16.08 -6.66 6.00
CA PHE A 181 -15.40 -7.30 7.11
C PHE A 181 -15.76 -8.77 7.20
N LYS A 182 -14.76 -9.61 7.50
CA LYS A 182 -14.96 -11.04 7.76
C LYS A 182 -15.88 -11.22 8.99
N PRO A 183 -16.87 -12.14 8.95
CA PRO A 183 -17.57 -12.57 10.15
C PRO A 183 -16.59 -13.05 11.23
N GLY A 184 -16.76 -12.57 12.47
CA GLY A 184 -15.80 -12.83 13.55
C GLY A 184 -14.46 -12.12 13.37
N PHE A 185 -14.45 -10.96 12.69
CA PHE A 185 -13.27 -10.14 12.42
C PHE A 185 -12.39 -9.98 13.67
N ARG A 186 -12.97 -9.53 14.80
CA ARG A 186 -12.22 -9.26 16.03
C ARG A 186 -11.46 -10.47 16.53
N THR A 187 -12.16 -11.60 16.69
CA THR A 187 -11.55 -12.86 17.15
C THR A 187 -10.41 -13.30 16.22
N SER A 188 -10.61 -13.14 14.92
CA SER A 188 -9.61 -13.50 13.91
C SER A 188 -8.41 -12.54 13.93
N PHE A 189 -8.67 -11.23 14.09
CA PHE A 189 -7.64 -10.20 14.22
C PHE A 189 -6.82 -10.40 15.49
N ASP A 190 -7.45 -10.64 16.64
CA ASP A 190 -6.78 -10.86 17.92
C ASP A 190 -5.88 -12.10 17.86
N SER A 191 -6.38 -13.19 17.26
CA SER A 191 -5.59 -14.41 17.05
C SER A 191 -4.38 -14.15 16.15
N PHE A 192 -4.59 -13.42 15.06
CA PHE A 192 -3.52 -13.00 14.14
C PHE A 192 -2.48 -12.12 14.83
N LEU A 193 -2.89 -11.04 15.50
CA LEU A 193 -1.99 -10.10 16.15
C LEU A 193 -1.17 -10.75 17.27
N LYS A 194 -1.75 -11.68 18.03
CA LYS A 194 -1.04 -12.44 19.08
C LYS A 194 0.03 -13.37 18.51
N ALA A 195 -0.18 -13.88 17.29
CA ALA A 195 0.75 -14.82 16.66
C ALA A 195 1.89 -14.10 15.91
N VAL A 196 1.65 -12.90 15.39
CA VAL A 196 2.68 -12.15 14.64
C VAL A 196 3.80 -11.66 15.59
N PRO A 197 5.08 -11.78 15.19
CA PRO A 197 6.20 -11.22 15.95
C PRO A 197 6.05 -9.72 16.27
N HIS A 198 6.38 -9.30 17.49
CA HIS A 198 6.20 -7.90 17.94
C HIS A 198 6.93 -6.84 17.10
N ASP A 199 7.94 -7.25 16.33
CA ASP A 199 8.75 -6.39 15.48
C ASP A 199 8.16 -6.15 14.07
N TRP A 200 6.88 -6.46 13.85
CA TRP A 200 6.17 -6.12 12.63
C TRP A 200 6.16 -4.62 12.31
N ASP A 201 6.12 -4.29 11.02
CA ASP A 201 6.01 -2.93 10.49
C ASP A 201 4.64 -2.68 9.84
N ILE A 202 4.16 -3.65 9.06
CA ILE A 202 2.88 -3.58 8.36
C ILE A 202 2.10 -4.88 8.56
N LEU A 203 0.80 -4.76 8.83
CA LEU A 203 -0.15 -5.86 8.82
C LEU A 203 -1.09 -5.69 7.63
N ARG A 204 -1.07 -6.59 6.66
CA ARG A 204 -1.94 -6.58 5.47
C ARG A 204 -3.22 -7.33 5.83
N LEU A 205 -4.31 -6.62 6.13
CA LEU A 205 -5.55 -7.23 6.64
C LEU A 205 -6.41 -7.85 5.52
N GLY A 206 -6.22 -7.38 4.29
CA GLY A 206 -6.86 -7.91 3.10
C GLY A 206 -5.87 -8.23 1.99
N GLY A 207 -6.43 -8.52 0.82
CA GLY A 207 -5.70 -8.85 -0.39
C GLY A 207 -6.34 -10.03 -1.10
N LEU A 208 -6.28 -10.04 -2.43
CA LEU A 208 -6.89 -11.11 -3.24
C LEU A 208 -5.95 -12.32 -3.35
N SER A 209 -4.64 -12.10 -3.36
CA SER A 209 -3.61 -13.10 -3.57
C SER A 209 -2.24 -12.62 -3.13
N LEU A 210 -1.36 -13.58 -2.85
CA LEU A 210 0.08 -13.34 -2.77
C LEU A 210 0.65 -13.43 -4.20
N TRP A 211 1.44 -12.43 -4.62
CA TRP A 211 2.12 -12.49 -5.93
C TRP A 211 3.46 -13.21 -5.86
N GLU A 212 4.04 -13.34 -4.66
CA GLU A 212 5.24 -14.13 -4.41
C GLU A 212 4.99 -15.14 -3.28
N PRO A 213 5.73 -16.26 -3.25
CA PRO A 213 5.72 -17.16 -2.10
C PRO A 213 6.03 -16.40 -0.79
N PRO A 214 5.33 -16.73 0.31
CA PRO A 214 5.61 -16.11 1.60
C PRO A 214 7.02 -16.45 2.07
N LEU A 215 7.64 -15.52 2.79
CA LEU A 215 8.94 -15.70 3.42
C LEU A 215 8.87 -16.66 4.61
N GLU A 216 7.70 -16.72 5.24
CA GLU A 216 7.42 -17.56 6.39
C GLU A 216 5.94 -17.92 6.38
N VAL A 217 5.64 -19.17 6.76
CA VAL A 217 4.29 -19.69 6.89
C VAL A 217 4.11 -20.19 8.31
N ALA A 218 3.10 -19.65 8.99
CA ALA A 218 2.60 -20.12 10.27
C ALA A 218 1.10 -20.45 10.16
N ASP A 219 0.54 -21.09 11.18
CA ASP A 219 -0.86 -21.54 11.16
C ASP A 219 -1.86 -20.38 10.97
N THR A 220 -1.54 -19.20 11.50
CA THR A 220 -2.45 -18.03 11.52
C THR A 220 -1.95 -16.85 10.69
N PHE A 221 -0.71 -16.89 10.18
CA PHE A 221 -0.13 -15.79 9.42
C PHE A 221 0.88 -16.22 8.36
N PHE A 222 1.11 -15.32 7.42
CA PHE A 222 2.22 -15.33 6.49
C PHE A 222 3.12 -14.13 6.73
N ARG A 223 4.45 -14.30 6.67
CA ARG A 223 5.36 -13.19 6.41
C ARG A 223 5.47 -13.01 4.91
N THR A 224 5.11 -11.84 4.40
CA THR A 224 4.87 -11.64 2.96
C THR A 224 5.85 -10.66 2.35
N LYS A 225 6.08 -10.79 1.04
CA LYS A 225 6.76 -9.76 0.23
C LYS A 225 5.81 -8.98 -0.65
N ALA A 226 4.79 -9.68 -1.16
CA ALA A 226 3.97 -9.19 -2.23
C ALA A 226 2.52 -9.63 -2.03
N VAL A 227 1.68 -8.71 -1.56
CA VAL A 227 0.24 -8.90 -1.38
C VAL A 227 -0.47 -7.90 -2.27
N CYS A 228 -1.36 -8.39 -3.12
CA CYS A 228 -2.12 -7.52 -4.02
C CYS A 228 -3.23 -6.76 -3.30
N ASN A 229 -3.58 -5.60 -3.86
CA ASN A 229 -4.58 -4.65 -3.40
C ASN A 229 -4.31 -4.02 -2.02
N THR A 230 -4.93 -2.89 -1.71
CA THR A 230 -4.70 -2.14 -0.45
C THR A 230 -5.95 -1.87 0.36
N TRP A 231 -6.95 -2.74 0.18
CA TRP A 231 -8.25 -2.70 0.85
C TRP A 231 -8.19 -2.40 2.35
N GLY A 232 -7.26 -3.03 3.07
CA GLY A 232 -7.02 -2.67 4.46
C GLY A 232 -5.67 -3.15 4.98
N TYR A 233 -5.03 -2.30 5.78
CA TYR A 233 -3.75 -2.60 6.41
C TYR A 233 -3.53 -1.75 7.68
N VAL A 234 -2.61 -2.20 8.52
CA VAL A 234 -2.13 -1.47 9.70
C VAL A 234 -0.65 -1.15 9.49
N VAL A 235 -0.23 0.06 9.87
CA VAL A 235 1.17 0.47 9.92
C VAL A 235 1.54 0.80 11.35
N ARG A 236 2.63 0.22 11.83
CA ARG A 236 3.14 0.48 13.17
C ARG A 236 3.56 1.95 13.27
N ALA A 237 3.30 2.61 14.38
CA ALA A 237 3.64 4.01 14.63
C ALA A 237 5.08 4.37 14.19
N ARG A 238 6.06 3.57 14.64
CA ARG A 238 7.50 3.75 14.30
C ARG A 238 7.83 3.62 12.81
N SER A 239 6.92 3.04 12.03
CA SER A 239 7.11 2.67 10.63
C SER A 239 6.31 3.56 9.68
N VAL A 240 5.39 4.40 10.18
CA VAL A 240 4.58 5.30 9.34
C VAL A 240 5.45 6.27 8.55
N ASP A 241 6.30 7.04 9.22
CA ASP A 241 7.17 8.03 8.56
C ASP A 241 8.18 7.35 7.62
N ARG A 242 8.71 6.22 8.07
CA ARG A 242 9.62 5.41 7.27
C ARG A 242 8.94 4.93 5.98
N LEU A 243 7.71 4.45 6.05
CA LEU A 243 6.94 4.03 4.87
C LEU A 243 6.59 5.23 3.99
N ALA A 244 6.19 6.36 4.56
CA ALA A 244 5.90 7.58 3.81
C ALA A 244 7.14 8.09 3.04
N THR A 245 8.31 8.09 3.70
CA THR A 245 9.60 8.45 3.11
C THR A 245 9.97 7.49 1.99
N LEU A 246 9.88 6.19 2.26
CA LEU A 246 10.12 5.14 1.27
C LEU A 246 9.26 5.33 0.03
N LEU A 247 7.96 5.47 0.19
CA LEU A 247 7.04 5.71 -0.91
C LEU A 247 7.45 6.96 -1.67
N ALA A 248 7.67 8.08 -0.99
CA ALA A 248 8.01 9.36 -1.61
C ALA A 248 9.32 9.32 -2.39
N ASP A 249 10.32 8.57 -1.93
CA ASP A 249 11.64 8.48 -2.57
C ASP A 249 11.64 7.63 -3.84
N LEU A 250 10.55 6.88 -4.13
CA LEU A 250 10.52 6.03 -5.29
C LEU A 250 10.34 6.80 -6.59
N PRO A 251 11.13 6.45 -7.62
CA PRO A 251 10.85 6.86 -8.99
C PRO A 251 9.71 6.01 -9.56
N VAL A 252 8.50 6.08 -8.97
CA VAL A 252 7.35 5.30 -9.44
C VAL A 252 7.03 5.72 -10.87
N ARG A 253 7.20 4.78 -11.80
CA ARG A 253 6.61 4.85 -13.14
C ARG A 253 5.13 4.56 -12.93
N GLY A 254 4.22 5.51 -13.24
CA GLY A 254 2.80 5.52 -12.87
C GLY A 254 1.93 4.29 -13.24
N SER A 255 2.55 3.22 -13.73
CA SER A 255 1.94 1.90 -13.97
C SER A 255 1.61 1.13 -12.69
N TRP A 256 2.24 1.42 -11.55
CA TRP A 256 2.12 0.60 -10.34
C TRP A 256 1.17 1.20 -9.31
N GLY A 257 0.21 0.39 -8.86
CA GLY A 257 -0.57 0.68 -7.66
C GLY A 257 0.31 0.65 -6.42
N VAL A 258 -0.18 1.22 -5.32
CA VAL A 258 0.59 1.28 -4.07
C VAL A 258 0.92 -0.10 -3.52
N ASP A 259 0.07 -1.09 -3.77
CA ASP A 259 0.27 -2.50 -3.44
C ASP A 259 1.49 -3.12 -4.14
N ALA A 260 1.70 -2.83 -5.42
CA ALA A 260 2.87 -3.24 -6.18
C ALA A 260 4.13 -2.52 -5.69
N VAL A 261 3.97 -1.25 -5.33
CA VAL A 261 5.07 -0.43 -4.82
C VAL A 261 5.56 -0.91 -3.44
N LEU A 262 4.65 -1.26 -2.53
CA LEU A 262 5.00 -1.73 -1.18
C LEU A 262 5.98 -2.91 -1.19
N GLN A 263 5.89 -3.76 -2.21
CA GLN A 263 6.67 -5.00 -2.35
C GLN A 263 8.16 -4.74 -2.46
N LEU A 264 8.53 -3.59 -3.03
CA LEU A 264 9.91 -3.13 -3.13
C LEU A 264 10.57 -2.92 -1.76
N PHE A 265 9.76 -2.81 -0.72
CA PHE A 265 10.22 -2.55 0.65
C PHE A 265 10.14 -3.76 1.55
N SER A 266 9.76 -4.94 1.05
CA SER A 266 9.68 -6.16 1.86
C SER A 266 11.01 -6.61 2.50
N GLY A 267 12.15 -6.18 1.96
CA GLY A 267 13.47 -6.36 2.59
C GLY A 267 13.79 -5.32 3.68
N ARG A 268 13.02 -4.24 3.75
CA ARG A 268 13.21 -3.10 4.67
C ARG A 268 12.11 -3.06 5.74
N LEU A 269 10.90 -3.47 5.41
CA LEU A 269 9.71 -3.49 6.26
C LEU A 269 9.25 -4.94 6.45
N ARG A 270 8.90 -5.29 7.68
CA ARG A 270 8.38 -6.61 8.03
C ARG A 270 6.87 -6.62 7.87
N GLU A 271 6.42 -7.19 6.76
CA GLU A 271 5.01 -7.28 6.40
C GLU A 271 4.45 -8.67 6.72
N PHE A 272 3.29 -8.68 7.38
CA PHE A 272 2.57 -9.90 7.72
C PHE A 272 1.14 -9.84 7.23
N ALA A 273 0.60 -10.96 6.79
CA ALA A 273 -0.79 -11.11 6.37
C ALA A 273 -1.44 -12.27 7.15
N PRO A 274 -2.73 -12.23 7.46
CA PRO A 274 -3.43 -13.34 8.08
C PRO A 274 -3.54 -14.51 7.09
N ALA A 275 -3.60 -15.74 7.60
CA ALA A 275 -3.76 -16.93 6.75
C ALA A 275 -5.05 -16.92 5.92
N ALA A 276 -6.07 -16.18 6.39
CA ALA A 276 -7.27 -15.85 5.63
C ALA A 276 -7.54 -14.33 5.74
N PRO A 277 -7.89 -13.64 4.64
CA PRO A 277 -8.20 -12.22 4.68
C PRO A 277 -9.26 -11.86 5.73
N LEU A 278 -9.02 -10.77 6.45
CA LEU A 278 -9.93 -10.20 7.44
C LEU A 278 -10.83 -9.13 6.83
N VAL A 279 -10.37 -8.49 5.75
CA VAL A 279 -11.18 -7.63 4.89
C VAL A 279 -11.04 -8.03 3.42
N PHE A 280 -12.12 -7.86 2.66
CA PHE A 280 -12.20 -8.15 1.24
C PHE A 280 -13.13 -7.16 0.55
N THR A 281 -13.14 -7.06 -0.77
CA THR A 281 -14.11 -6.23 -1.48
C THR A 281 -15.37 -7.00 -1.82
N ALA A 282 -16.50 -6.31 -1.87
CA ALA A 282 -17.72 -6.85 -2.45
C ALA A 282 -17.51 -7.08 -3.96
N SER A 283 -17.28 -8.34 -4.37
CA SER A 283 -17.43 -8.85 -5.75
C SER A 283 -16.89 -7.96 -6.87
N GLY A 284 -15.57 -7.70 -6.90
CA GLY A 284 -14.89 -7.09 -8.06
C GLY A 284 -15.15 -5.60 -8.28
N CYS A 285 -15.80 -4.93 -7.32
CA CYS A 285 -16.16 -3.52 -7.39
C CYS A 285 -15.00 -2.59 -7.01
N HIS A 286 -13.96 -2.51 -7.85
CA HIS A 286 -12.83 -1.60 -7.64
C HIS A 286 -12.75 -0.52 -8.71
N ASP A 287 -12.39 0.69 -8.28
CA ASP A 287 -12.36 1.90 -9.13
C ASP A 287 -11.15 1.96 -10.07
N THR A 288 -10.32 0.93 -10.07
CA THR A 288 -9.16 0.76 -10.97
C THR A 288 -9.50 0.00 -12.25
N SER A 289 -10.73 -0.48 -12.44
CA SER A 289 -11.17 -1.14 -13.70
C SER A 289 -12.03 -0.23 -14.57
N GLU A 290 -11.67 -0.08 -15.85
CA GLU A 290 -12.39 0.78 -16.80
C GLU A 290 -13.73 0.18 -17.32
N LYS A 291 -14.10 -1.08 -16.99
CA LYS A 291 -15.01 -1.85 -17.87
C LYS A 291 -16.21 -2.58 -17.26
N ILE A 292 -16.53 -2.46 -15.98
CA ILE A 292 -17.76 -3.09 -15.45
C ILE A 292 -18.71 -2.01 -14.95
N GLY A 293 -19.90 -1.94 -15.55
CA GLY A 293 -20.91 -0.91 -15.27
C GLY A 293 -21.14 -0.78 -13.78
N GLN A 294 -20.73 0.35 -13.19
CA GLN A 294 -20.59 0.55 -11.74
C GLN A 294 -21.91 0.43 -10.95
N SER A 295 -23.07 0.30 -11.60
CA SER A 295 -24.38 0.26 -10.94
C SER A 295 -24.55 -0.94 -9.99
N HIS A 296 -23.99 -2.11 -10.30
CA HIS A 296 -24.03 -3.29 -9.43
C HIS A 296 -23.16 -3.15 -8.17
N CYS A 297 -22.22 -2.19 -8.16
CA CYS A 297 -21.38 -1.89 -7.02
C CYS A 297 -22.02 -0.88 -6.06
N GLU A 298 -23.07 -0.20 -6.50
CA GLU A 298 -23.79 0.82 -5.72
C GLU A 298 -25.03 0.26 -5.02
N THR A 299 -25.44 -0.98 -5.33
CA THR A 299 -26.45 -1.78 -4.60
C THR A 299 -25.76 -2.66 -3.57
#